data_AF-A0A1C5T0B7-F1
#
_entry.id   AF-A0A1C5T0B7-F1
#
_cell.length_a   1.000
_cell.length_b   1.000
_cell.length_c   1.000
_cell.angle_alpha   90.00
_cell.angle_beta   90.00
_cell.angle_gamma   90.00
#
_symmetry.space_group_name_H-M   'P 1'
#
loop_
_entity.id
_entity.type
_entity.pdbx_description
1 polymer ?
#
loop_
_entity_poly.entity_id
_entity_poly.type
_entity_poly.pdbx_seq_one_letter_code
_entity_poly.pdbx_strand_id
1 'polypeptide(L)'
;MENSLLAPLFICQEGGSIMKNLKKAAAILGIVVLLLAACMPMFFAMTDSNLFRASWGVAILVPILGYLFWMMYRLLDKRKGSAEGKMKNVIFDVGLVLVDFDWQGYLKSFGFPEEENKLIGEKVFLSQQWNERDRGLYDEETYVKAFERALPEYAQDVRKVLEGSGKTIKVRDYADTWTKYLRSKGYRLYVLSNYCDYALKQTRKDLTFLKNMDGIIFSCEVQQLKPEKDIYETLLGRYGLKAEESVFLDDRAENCEAARQLGIHAIQFHDFKQAVAELEKLGIK
;
A
#
# COMPACT_ATOMS: atom_id res chain seq x y z
N MET A 1 13.37 -54.83 -6.96
CA MET A 1 14.72 -54.35 -6.62
C MET A 1 14.61 -52.85 -6.41
N GLU A 2 15.04 -52.39 -5.23
CA GLU A 2 15.41 -51.01 -4.85
C GLU A 2 14.28 -49.95 -4.95
N ASN A 3 13.72 -49.39 -3.88
CA ASN A 3 14.28 -48.87 -2.62
C ASN A 3 15.27 -47.70 -2.83
N SER A 4 14.76 -46.48 -2.76
CA SER A 4 15.30 -45.30 -2.04
C SER A 4 15.03 -44.02 -2.82
N LEU A 5 14.33 -43.07 -2.18
CA LEU A 5 14.47 -41.60 -2.28
C LEU A 5 13.26 -40.94 -1.59
N LEU A 6 13.18 -41.11 -0.27
CA LEU A 6 12.39 -40.27 0.61
C LEU A 6 13.30 -39.78 1.76
N ALA A 7 13.99 -38.68 1.52
CA ALA A 7 14.49 -37.72 2.51
C ALA A 7 15.01 -36.51 1.71
N PRO A 8 14.57 -35.26 1.96
CA PRO A 8 14.72 -34.63 3.27
C PRO A 8 13.56 -33.67 3.64
N LEU A 9 12.72 -34.02 4.61
CA LEU A 9 11.80 -33.04 5.23
C LEU A 9 11.85 -33.02 6.77
N PHE A 10 12.58 -33.95 7.40
CA PHE A 10 12.58 -34.09 8.86
C PHE A 10 13.64 -33.24 9.60
N ILE A 11 14.65 -32.72 8.91
CA ILE A 11 15.78 -32.04 9.58
C ILE A 11 15.44 -30.58 9.97
N CYS A 12 14.43 -29.96 9.35
CA CYS A 12 14.12 -28.53 9.60
C CYS A 12 13.19 -28.28 10.82
N GLN A 13 12.41 -29.27 11.27
CA GLN A 13 11.54 -29.11 12.45
C GLN A 13 12.27 -29.32 13.78
N GLU A 14 13.25 -30.23 13.83
CA GLU A 14 14.00 -30.52 15.06
C GLU A 14 14.89 -29.35 15.50
N GLY A 15 15.54 -28.65 14.57
CA GLY A 15 16.37 -27.49 14.87
C GLY A 15 15.60 -26.34 15.54
N GLY A 16 14.33 -26.14 15.18
CA GLY A 16 13.46 -25.13 15.79
C GLY A 16 13.01 -25.47 17.21
N SER A 17 12.85 -26.75 17.53
CA SER A 17 12.51 -27.23 18.88
C SER A 17 13.70 -27.13 19.83
N ILE A 18 14.88 -27.55 19.37
CA ILE A 18 16.14 -27.50 20.12
C ILE A 18 16.48 -26.05 20.50
N MET A 19 16.36 -25.12 19.54
CA MET A 19 16.65 -23.70 19.76
C MET A 19 15.71 -23.05 20.78
N LYS A 20 14.44 -23.48 20.83
CA LYS A 20 13.47 -23.02 21.86
C LYS A 20 13.84 -23.53 23.25
N ASN A 21 14.28 -24.78 23.36
CA ASN A 21 14.70 -25.37 24.63
C ASN A 21 15.99 -24.72 25.16
N LEU A 22 16.94 -24.39 24.28
CA LEU A 22 18.18 -23.69 24.64
C LEU A 22 17.91 -22.29 25.21
N LYS A 23 16.98 -21.54 24.60
CA LYS A 23 16.58 -20.20 25.07
C LYS A 23 15.91 -20.25 26.45
N LYS A 24 15.06 -21.25 26.69
CA LYS A 24 14.44 -21.47 28.01
C LYS A 24 15.49 -21.81 29.08
N ALA A 25 16.45 -22.69 28.76
CA ALA A 25 17.52 -23.05 29.68
C ALA A 25 18.40 -21.84 30.06
N ALA A 26 18.76 -21.01 29.07
CA ALA A 26 19.53 -19.78 29.30
C ALA A 26 18.76 -18.77 30.17
N ALA A 27 17.45 -18.62 29.97
CA ALA A 27 16.61 -17.74 30.78
C ALA A 27 16.52 -18.21 32.24
N ILE A 28 16.34 -19.52 32.47
CA ILE A 28 16.31 -20.11 33.82
C ILE A 28 17.66 -19.92 34.52
N LEU A 29 18.77 -20.17 33.81
CA LEU A 29 20.11 -19.94 34.35
C LEU A 29 20.31 -18.47 34.75
N GLY A 30 19.84 -17.52 33.93
CA GLY A 30 19.88 -16.09 34.25
C GLY A 30 19.10 -15.74 35.52
N ILE A 31 17.92 -16.32 35.72
CA ILE A 31 17.11 -16.12 36.94
C ILE A 31 17.84 -16.66 38.18
N VAL A 32 18.43 -17.86 38.08
CA VAL A 32 19.19 -18.47 39.19
C VAL A 32 20.40 -17.61 39.58
N VAL A 33 21.15 -17.10 38.59
CA VAL A 33 22.30 -16.21 38.84
C VAL A 33 21.85 -14.90 39.50
N LEU A 34 20.73 -14.32 39.06
CA LEU A 34 20.14 -13.11 39.67
C LEU A 34 19.72 -13.33 41.13
N LEU A 35 19.08 -14.46 41.42
CA LEU A 35 18.67 -14.81 42.78
C LEU A 35 19.89 -15.04 43.69
N LEU A 36 20.92 -15.72 43.20
CA LEU A 36 22.17 -15.90 43.96
C LEU A 36 22.88 -14.57 44.22
N ALA A 37 22.92 -13.68 43.23
CA ALA A 37 23.47 -12.33 43.37
C ALA A 37 22.67 -11.47 44.37
N ALA A 38 21.35 -11.63 44.43
CA ALA A 38 20.48 -10.95 45.39
C ALA A 38 20.61 -11.49 46.83
N CYS A 39 20.96 -12.77 46.99
CA CYS A 39 21.16 -13.42 48.30
C CYS A 39 22.59 -13.26 48.85
N MET A 40 23.59 -13.03 47.99
CA MET A 40 24.99 -12.82 48.40
C MET A 40 25.21 -11.74 49.48
N PRO A 41 24.52 -10.58 49.45
CA PRO A 41 24.67 -9.58 50.49
C PRO A 41 24.27 -10.06 51.89
N MET A 42 23.30 -10.97 51.98
CA MET A 42 22.85 -11.52 53.26
C MET A 42 23.90 -12.46 53.87
N PHE A 43 24.64 -13.17 53.02
CA PHE A 43 25.74 -14.05 53.42
C PHE A 43 26.99 -13.23 53.85
N PHE A 44 27.34 -12.18 53.11
CA PHE A 44 28.50 -11.35 53.44
C PHE A 44 28.28 -10.40 54.62
N ALA A 45 27.02 -10.08 54.94
CA ALA A 45 26.66 -9.33 56.15
C ALA A 45 27.17 -9.99 57.45
N MET A 46 27.35 -11.32 57.45
CA MET A 46 27.81 -12.09 58.61
C MET A 46 29.33 -12.32 58.66
N THR A 47 30.08 -11.91 57.63
CA THR A 47 31.50 -12.29 57.49
C THR A 47 32.46 -11.11 57.29
N ASP A 48 32.12 -10.11 56.46
CA ASP A 48 32.99 -8.95 56.21
C ASP A 48 32.21 -7.71 55.71
N SER A 49 32.38 -6.58 56.41
CA SER A 49 31.73 -5.30 56.11
C SER A 49 32.10 -4.70 54.74
N ASN A 50 33.31 -4.94 54.22
CA ASN A 50 33.74 -4.46 52.91
C ASN A 50 33.13 -5.29 51.78
N LEU A 51 33.08 -6.63 51.93
CA LEU A 51 32.37 -7.49 50.98
C LEU A 51 30.86 -7.25 51.01
N PHE A 52 30.29 -6.94 52.18
CA PHE A 52 28.90 -6.55 52.31
C PHE A 52 28.57 -5.30 51.47
N ARG A 53 29.38 -4.24 51.57
CA ARG A 53 29.20 -3.01 50.78
C ARG A 53 29.35 -3.26 49.27
N ALA A 54 30.32 -4.07 48.86
CA ALA A 54 30.52 -4.43 47.45
C ALA A 54 29.31 -5.23 46.89
N SER A 55 28.81 -6.20 47.65
CA SER A 55 27.64 -7.02 47.24
C SER A 55 26.35 -6.21 47.15
N TRP A 56 26.15 -5.22 48.02
CA TRP A 56 25.05 -4.25 47.93
C TRP A 56 25.07 -3.45 46.62
N GLY A 57 26.26 -3.00 46.21
CA GLY A 57 26.44 -2.29 44.93
C GLY A 57 26.03 -3.14 43.73
N VAL A 58 26.39 -4.42 43.73
CA VAL A 58 26.03 -5.38 42.66
C VAL A 58 24.51 -5.62 42.62
N ALA A 59 23.87 -5.78 43.78
CA ALA A 59 22.42 -6.05 43.87
C ALA A 59 21.57 -4.89 43.31
N ILE A 60 22.06 -3.64 43.39
CA ILE A 60 21.38 -2.46 42.84
C ILE A 60 21.75 -2.24 41.35
N LEU A 61 23.03 -2.43 40.99
CA LEU A 61 23.53 -2.13 39.65
C LEU A 61 22.98 -3.09 38.58
N VAL A 62 22.84 -4.38 38.91
CA VAL A 62 22.43 -5.41 37.94
C VAL A 62 21.00 -5.18 37.42
N PRO A 63 19.97 -4.90 38.25
CA PRO A 63 18.64 -4.55 37.76
C PRO A 63 18.61 -3.27 36.91
N ILE A 64 19.39 -2.25 37.29
CA ILE A 64 19.48 -0.98 36.55
C ILE A 64 20.06 -1.22 35.16
N LEU A 65 21.19 -1.93 35.07
CA LEU A 65 21.80 -2.29 33.79
C LEU A 65 20.85 -3.17 32.96
N GLY A 66 20.19 -4.16 33.58
CA GLY A 66 19.19 -4.98 32.91
C GLY A 66 18.02 -4.17 32.32
N TYR A 67 17.52 -3.18 33.07
CA TYR A 67 16.50 -2.26 32.60
C TYR A 67 17.01 -1.35 31.46
N LEU A 68 18.24 -0.83 31.55
CA LEU A 68 18.85 -0.01 30.50
C LEU A 68 19.07 -0.82 29.22
N PHE A 69 19.56 -2.07 29.32
CA PHE A 69 19.68 -2.98 28.18
C PHE A 69 18.32 -3.33 27.59
N TRP A 70 17.30 -3.58 28.42
CA TRP A 70 15.93 -3.82 27.94
C TRP A 70 15.34 -2.59 27.23
N MET A 71 15.54 -1.40 27.80
CA MET A 71 15.11 -0.13 27.20
C MET A 71 15.83 0.13 25.87
N MET A 72 17.14 -0.09 25.81
CA MET A 72 17.94 0.02 24.58
C MET A 72 17.53 -1.01 23.54
N TYR A 73 17.29 -2.26 23.95
CA TYR A 73 16.73 -3.30 23.09
C TYR A 73 15.37 -2.89 22.53
N ARG A 74 14.45 -2.36 23.36
CA ARG A 74 13.13 -1.88 22.93
C ARG A 74 13.21 -0.69 21.97
N LEU A 75 14.20 0.19 22.13
CA LEU A 75 14.45 1.31 21.21
C LEU A 75 15.04 0.84 19.87
N LEU A 76 15.94 -0.15 19.90
CA LEU A 76 16.47 -0.80 18.68
C LEU A 76 15.41 -1.63 17.96
N ASP A 77 14.53 -2.30 18.71
CA ASP A 77 13.43 -3.10 18.19
C ASP A 77 12.32 -2.23 17.58
N LYS A 78 12.02 -1.06 18.17
CA LYS A 78 11.16 -0.05 17.52
C LYS A 78 11.74 0.45 16.18
N ARG A 79 13.06 0.59 16.08
CA ARG A 79 13.72 0.96 14.81
C ARG A 79 13.71 -0.18 13.78
N LYS A 80 13.75 -1.45 14.21
CA LYS A 80 13.56 -2.62 13.33
C LYS A 80 12.10 -2.83 12.93
N GLY A 81 11.16 -2.62 13.84
CA GLY A 81 9.71 -2.76 13.64
C GLY A 81 9.09 -1.68 12.75
N SER A 82 9.78 -0.56 12.52
CA SER A 82 9.41 0.42 11.49
C SER A 82 9.73 -0.06 10.06
N ALA A 83 10.51 -1.14 9.91
CA ALA A 83 10.88 -1.73 8.62
C ALA A 83 10.31 -3.14 8.39
N GLU A 84 9.62 -3.73 9.37
CA GLU A 84 9.07 -5.11 9.32
C GLU A 84 7.56 -5.18 9.68
N GLY A 85 6.80 -4.11 9.43
CA GLY A 85 5.34 -4.20 9.39
C GLY A 85 4.91 -4.95 8.12
N LYS A 86 4.39 -6.18 8.25
CA LYS A 86 3.86 -6.93 7.09
C LYS A 86 2.75 -6.09 6.42
N MET A 87 2.93 -5.74 5.15
CA MET A 87 1.89 -5.08 4.35
C MET A 87 0.58 -5.89 4.40
N LYS A 88 -0.53 -5.21 4.64
CA LYS A 88 -1.87 -5.81 4.71
C LYS A 88 -2.80 -5.32 3.62
N ASN A 89 -2.63 -4.06 3.22
CA ASN A 89 -3.54 -3.39 2.30
C ASN A 89 -2.82 -3.06 1.00
N VAL A 90 -3.47 -3.36 -0.13
CA VAL A 90 -3.02 -2.97 -1.46
C VAL A 90 -4.06 -2.03 -2.04
N ILE A 91 -3.64 -0.81 -2.34
CA ILE A 91 -4.48 0.26 -2.88
C ILE A 91 -4.08 0.44 -4.35
N PHE A 92 -5.05 0.33 -5.23
CA PHE A 92 -4.87 0.48 -6.67
C PHE A 92 -5.44 1.82 -7.13
N ASP A 93 -4.67 2.56 -7.93
CA ASP A 93 -5.29 3.35 -8.97
C ASP A 93 -5.93 2.44 -10.03
N VAL A 94 -6.86 3.00 -10.79
CA VAL A 94 -7.54 2.30 -11.88
C VAL A 94 -6.86 2.61 -13.21
N GLY A 95 -6.73 3.90 -13.56
CA GLY A 95 -6.16 4.35 -14.84
C GLY A 95 -4.72 3.89 -15.03
N LEU A 96 -4.40 3.30 -16.18
CA LEU A 96 -3.08 2.78 -16.55
C LEU A 96 -2.47 1.72 -15.59
N VAL A 97 -3.19 1.32 -14.53
CA VAL A 97 -2.83 0.25 -13.60
C VAL A 97 -3.71 -0.98 -13.77
N LEU A 98 -5.04 -0.83 -13.71
CA LEU A 98 -6.00 -1.94 -13.90
C LEU A 98 -6.78 -1.82 -15.21
N VAL A 99 -6.81 -0.63 -15.79
CA VAL A 99 -7.43 -0.35 -17.09
C VAL A 99 -6.48 0.43 -17.98
N ASP A 100 -6.68 0.36 -19.28
CA ASP A 100 -6.09 1.28 -20.24
C ASP A 100 -6.95 2.53 -20.41
N PHE A 101 -6.30 3.61 -20.82
CA PHE A 101 -6.93 4.87 -21.21
C PHE A 101 -6.54 5.23 -22.65
N ASP A 102 -7.25 4.64 -23.61
CA ASP A 102 -6.99 4.75 -25.05
C ASP A 102 -7.85 5.86 -25.67
N TRP A 103 -7.62 7.10 -25.24
CA TRP A 103 -8.33 8.25 -25.81
C TRP A 103 -7.94 8.53 -27.27
N GLN A 104 -6.70 8.24 -27.66
CA GLN A 104 -6.22 8.45 -29.03
C GLN A 104 -6.88 7.50 -30.02
N GLY A 105 -6.93 6.20 -29.71
CA GLY A 105 -7.61 5.21 -30.54
C GLY A 105 -9.11 5.46 -30.60
N TYR A 106 -9.71 5.85 -29.47
CA TYR A 106 -11.10 6.27 -29.41
C TYR A 106 -11.38 7.48 -30.31
N LEU A 107 -10.57 8.53 -30.23
CA LEU A 107 -10.75 9.74 -31.02
C LEU A 107 -10.55 9.48 -32.52
N LYS A 108 -9.52 8.69 -32.89
CA LYS A 108 -9.31 8.25 -34.28
C LYS A 108 -10.49 7.47 -34.86
N SER A 109 -11.27 6.75 -34.04
CA SER A 109 -12.41 5.96 -34.51
C SER A 109 -13.55 6.80 -35.10
N PHE A 110 -13.57 8.11 -34.85
CA PHE A 110 -14.57 9.02 -35.42
C PHE A 110 -14.28 9.41 -36.87
N GLY A 111 -13.03 9.25 -37.34
CA GLY A 111 -12.65 9.57 -38.72
C GLY A 111 -12.54 11.08 -39.01
N PHE A 112 -12.35 11.92 -37.99
CA PHE A 112 -12.12 13.35 -38.18
C PHE A 112 -10.81 13.63 -38.94
N PRO A 113 -10.66 14.80 -39.59
CA PRO A 113 -9.38 15.28 -40.09
C PRO A 113 -8.28 15.29 -39.02
N GLU A 114 -7.01 15.18 -39.42
CA GLU A 114 -5.87 15.11 -38.50
C GLU A 114 -5.75 16.34 -37.59
N GLU A 115 -5.90 17.53 -38.16
CA GLU A 115 -5.86 18.79 -37.40
C GLU A 115 -6.99 18.88 -36.36
N GLU A 116 -8.20 18.43 -36.71
CA GLU A 116 -9.33 18.39 -35.78
C GLU A 116 -9.11 17.38 -34.65
N ASN A 117 -8.66 16.16 -34.97
CA ASN A 117 -8.30 15.16 -33.96
C ASN A 117 -7.24 15.69 -32.99
N LYS A 118 -6.22 16.38 -33.51
CA LYS A 118 -5.16 16.97 -32.69
C LYS A 118 -5.72 18.03 -31.77
N LEU A 119 -6.53 18.96 -32.28
CA LEU A 119 -7.14 20.03 -31.48
C LEU A 119 -8.10 19.49 -30.42
N ILE A 120 -8.97 18.53 -30.76
CA ILE A 120 -9.86 17.88 -29.78
C ILE A 120 -9.02 17.16 -28.72
N GLY A 121 -7.97 16.43 -29.11
CA GLY A 121 -7.05 15.78 -28.18
C GLY A 121 -6.44 16.74 -27.16
N GLU A 122 -5.88 17.84 -27.65
CA GLU A 122 -5.23 18.88 -26.85
C GLU A 122 -6.21 19.64 -25.95
N LYS A 123 -7.38 20.01 -26.46
CA LYS A 123 -8.36 20.86 -25.75
C LYS A 123 -9.35 20.09 -24.89
N VAL A 124 -9.54 18.80 -25.14
CA VAL A 124 -10.40 17.92 -24.33
C VAL A 124 -9.53 17.05 -23.45
N PHE A 125 -8.96 15.95 -23.96
CA PHE A 125 -8.34 14.90 -23.15
C PHE A 125 -7.06 15.32 -22.40
N LEU A 126 -6.28 16.24 -22.95
CA LEU A 126 -5.03 16.73 -22.33
C LEU A 126 -5.22 18.02 -21.53
N SER A 127 -6.45 18.51 -21.40
CA SER A 127 -6.75 19.78 -20.74
C SER A 127 -6.84 19.64 -19.22
N GLN A 128 -6.62 20.75 -18.51
CA GLN A 128 -6.87 20.82 -17.06
C GLN A 128 -8.36 20.58 -16.74
N GLN A 129 -9.25 21.02 -17.63
CA GLN A 129 -10.69 20.86 -17.49
C GLN A 129 -11.09 19.37 -17.46
N TRP A 130 -10.40 18.52 -18.23
CA TRP A 130 -10.59 17.07 -18.17
C TRP A 130 -10.18 16.48 -16.83
N ASN A 131 -9.01 16.87 -16.31
CA ASN A 131 -8.57 16.44 -14.99
C ASN A 131 -9.54 16.90 -13.88
N GLU A 132 -10.07 18.12 -13.98
CA GLU A 132 -11.00 18.67 -13.00
C GLU A 132 -12.42 18.07 -13.12
N ARG A 133 -12.79 17.53 -14.29
CA ARG A 133 -14.04 16.77 -14.49
C ARG A 133 -14.10 15.53 -13.59
N ASP A 134 -12.95 14.92 -13.29
CA ASP A 134 -12.88 13.78 -12.37
C ASP A 134 -13.31 14.14 -10.95
N ARG A 135 -13.29 15.42 -10.55
CA ARG A 135 -13.75 15.84 -9.22
C ARG A 135 -15.26 15.70 -9.06
N GLY A 136 -16.04 15.83 -10.13
CA GLY A 136 -17.51 15.72 -10.06
C GLY A 136 -18.18 16.84 -9.26
N LEU A 137 -17.74 18.09 -9.43
CA LEU A 137 -18.39 19.26 -8.82
C LEU A 137 -19.66 19.68 -9.55
N TYR A 138 -19.73 19.42 -10.85
CA TYR A 138 -20.84 19.85 -11.71
C TYR A 138 -21.49 18.65 -12.40
N ASP A 139 -22.67 18.85 -12.97
CA ASP A 139 -23.25 17.87 -13.89
C ASP A 139 -22.45 17.78 -15.19
N GLU A 140 -22.63 16.66 -15.91
CA GLU A 140 -21.91 16.39 -17.15
C GLU A 140 -22.16 17.48 -18.21
N GLU A 141 -23.39 17.99 -18.32
CA GLU A 141 -23.75 19.00 -19.33
C GLU A 141 -22.99 20.32 -19.11
N THR A 142 -22.70 20.67 -17.85
CA THR A 142 -21.87 21.83 -17.51
C THR A 142 -20.44 21.64 -18.00
N TYR A 143 -19.87 20.45 -17.82
CA TYR A 143 -18.53 20.13 -18.34
C TYR A 143 -18.52 20.12 -19.88
N VAL A 144 -19.51 19.49 -20.52
CA VAL A 144 -19.64 19.47 -21.99
C VAL A 144 -19.66 20.88 -22.56
N LYS A 145 -20.50 21.77 -22.01
CA LYS A 145 -20.54 23.18 -22.43
C LYS A 145 -19.22 23.92 -22.24
N ALA A 146 -18.43 23.56 -21.22
CA ALA A 146 -17.12 24.15 -21.02
C ALA A 146 -16.13 23.72 -22.13
N PHE A 147 -16.15 22.44 -22.53
CA PHE A 147 -15.33 21.95 -23.65
C PHE A 147 -15.79 22.54 -24.99
N GLU A 148 -17.10 22.62 -25.24
CA GLU A 148 -17.65 23.27 -26.44
C GLU A 148 -17.19 24.74 -26.56
N ARG A 149 -17.13 25.48 -25.44
CA ARG A 149 -16.62 26.86 -25.43
C ARG A 149 -15.11 26.93 -25.64
N ALA A 150 -14.36 25.91 -25.21
CA ALA A 150 -12.92 25.85 -25.40
C ALA A 150 -12.53 25.56 -26.86
N LEU A 151 -13.44 24.95 -27.64
CA LEU A 151 -13.25 24.65 -29.04
C LEU A 151 -14.56 24.87 -29.85
N PRO A 152 -15.01 26.13 -30.03
CA PRO A 152 -16.31 26.44 -30.61
C PRO A 152 -16.48 25.96 -32.05
N GLU A 153 -15.41 25.96 -32.85
CA GLU A 153 -15.45 25.48 -34.24
C GLU A 153 -15.81 23.99 -34.36
N TYR A 154 -15.54 23.17 -33.33
CA TYR A 154 -15.77 21.73 -33.30
C TYR A 154 -16.74 21.32 -32.19
N ALA A 155 -17.62 22.22 -31.74
CA ALA A 155 -18.48 21.99 -30.58
C ALA A 155 -19.34 20.71 -30.68
N GLN A 156 -19.89 20.42 -31.88
CA GLN A 156 -20.69 19.21 -32.09
C GLN A 156 -19.87 17.93 -31.98
N ASP A 157 -18.65 17.92 -32.54
CA ASP A 157 -17.75 16.78 -32.50
C ASP A 157 -17.19 16.57 -31.10
N VAL A 158 -16.88 17.65 -30.37
CA VAL A 158 -16.52 17.61 -28.94
C VAL A 158 -17.63 16.96 -28.11
N ARG A 159 -18.88 17.37 -28.29
CA ARG A 159 -20.02 16.75 -27.58
C ARG A 159 -20.11 15.25 -27.88
N LYS A 160 -20.03 14.88 -29.16
CA LYS A 160 -20.08 13.48 -29.60
C LYS A 160 -18.96 12.62 -29.00
N VAL A 161 -17.76 13.18 -28.87
CA VAL A 161 -16.60 12.56 -28.22
C VAL A 161 -16.83 12.40 -26.72
N LEU A 162 -17.41 13.38 -26.05
CA LEU A 162 -17.67 13.32 -24.60
C LEU A 162 -18.78 12.33 -24.23
N GLU A 163 -19.84 12.24 -25.04
CA GLU A 163 -20.96 11.31 -24.83
C GLU A 163 -20.50 9.85 -24.69
N GLY A 164 -19.47 9.45 -25.44
CA GLY A 164 -18.93 8.10 -25.40
C GLY A 164 -17.63 7.95 -24.61
N SER A 165 -17.29 8.90 -23.73
CA SER A 165 -15.96 8.93 -23.10
C SER A 165 -15.61 7.67 -22.31
N GLY A 166 -16.60 6.88 -21.86
CA GLY A 166 -16.36 5.57 -21.23
C GLY A 166 -15.68 4.56 -22.16
N LYS A 167 -15.80 4.70 -23.48
CA LYS A 167 -15.16 3.83 -24.48
C LYS A 167 -13.64 3.99 -24.55
N THR A 168 -13.09 5.01 -23.90
CA THR A 168 -11.63 5.15 -23.73
C THR A 168 -11.05 4.14 -22.74
N ILE A 169 -11.92 3.53 -21.92
CA ILE A 169 -11.52 2.64 -20.84
C ILE A 169 -11.61 1.19 -21.28
N LYS A 170 -10.51 0.45 -21.13
CA LYS A 170 -10.46 -0.99 -21.41
C LYS A 170 -9.84 -1.71 -20.22
N VAL A 171 -10.54 -2.69 -19.65
CA VAL A 171 -9.97 -3.48 -18.54
C VAL A 171 -8.79 -4.29 -19.02
N ARG A 172 -7.68 -4.25 -18.30
CA ARG A 172 -6.50 -5.05 -18.62
C ARG A 172 -6.74 -6.51 -18.27
N ASP A 173 -6.24 -7.42 -19.11
CA ASP A 173 -6.46 -8.86 -18.98
C ASP A 173 -6.06 -9.44 -17.61
N TYR A 174 -5.07 -8.83 -16.96
CA TYR A 174 -4.61 -9.26 -15.65
C TYR A 174 -5.42 -8.71 -14.47
N ALA A 175 -6.27 -7.70 -14.65
CA ALA A 175 -6.90 -6.96 -13.54
C ALA A 175 -7.73 -7.88 -12.62
N ASP A 176 -8.61 -8.71 -13.20
CA ASP A 176 -9.42 -9.67 -12.44
C ASP A 176 -8.55 -10.76 -11.80
N THR A 177 -7.60 -11.30 -12.54
CA THR A 177 -6.76 -12.42 -12.09
C THR A 177 -5.84 -11.97 -10.96
N TRP A 178 -5.23 -10.80 -11.09
CA TRP A 178 -4.31 -10.24 -10.12
C TRP A 178 -5.00 -9.89 -8.81
N THR A 179 -6.15 -9.21 -8.89
CA THR A 179 -6.91 -8.82 -7.68
C THR A 179 -7.47 -10.05 -6.97
N LYS A 180 -7.97 -11.07 -7.69
CA LYS A 180 -8.35 -12.36 -7.08
C LYS A 180 -7.18 -13.05 -6.40
N TYR A 181 -6.01 -13.05 -7.05
CA TYR A 181 -4.82 -13.67 -6.49
C TYR A 181 -4.39 -13.00 -5.18
N LEU A 182 -4.25 -11.67 -5.14
CA LEU A 182 -3.87 -10.95 -3.93
C LEU A 182 -4.88 -11.15 -2.79
N ARG A 183 -6.17 -11.15 -3.11
CA ARG A 183 -7.22 -11.47 -2.13
C ARG A 183 -7.07 -12.90 -1.59
N SER A 184 -6.75 -13.88 -2.44
CA SER A 184 -6.52 -15.26 -2.00
C SER A 184 -5.31 -15.43 -1.06
N LYS A 185 -4.35 -14.48 -1.11
CA LYS A 185 -3.21 -14.40 -0.19
C LYS A 185 -3.52 -13.71 1.14
N GLY A 186 -4.74 -13.20 1.30
CA GLY A 186 -5.21 -12.55 2.52
C GLY A 186 -4.91 -11.05 2.60
N TYR A 187 -4.54 -10.41 1.49
CA TYR A 187 -4.45 -8.95 1.42
C TYR A 187 -5.84 -8.33 1.26
N ARG A 188 -6.02 -7.17 1.87
CA ARG A 188 -7.23 -6.34 1.69
C ARG A 188 -6.99 -5.38 0.53
N LEU A 189 -7.96 -5.27 -0.37
CA LEU A 189 -7.78 -4.55 -1.63
C LEU A 189 -8.66 -3.31 -1.66
N TYR A 190 -8.09 -2.20 -2.11
CA TYR A 190 -8.77 -0.91 -2.16
C TYR A 190 -8.57 -0.24 -3.51
N VAL A 191 -9.51 0.61 -3.91
CA VAL A 191 -9.38 1.50 -5.05
C VAL A 191 -9.32 2.95 -4.57
N LEU A 192 -8.38 3.71 -5.14
CA LEU A 192 -8.29 5.16 -5.01
C LEU A 192 -7.99 5.75 -6.39
N SER A 193 -9.03 6.25 -7.09
CA SER A 193 -8.87 6.69 -8.47
C SER A 193 -9.55 8.02 -8.77
N ASN A 194 -8.85 8.85 -9.57
CA ASN A 194 -9.48 9.98 -10.22
C ASN A 194 -10.30 9.45 -11.39
N TYR A 195 -11.61 9.65 -11.34
CA TYR A 195 -12.55 9.07 -12.30
C TYR A 195 -13.82 9.92 -12.35
N CYS A 196 -14.20 10.42 -13.51
CA CYS A 196 -15.42 11.20 -13.67
C CYS A 196 -16.70 10.34 -13.58
N ASP A 197 -17.75 10.91 -12.99
CA ASP A 197 -19.02 10.23 -12.73
C ASP A 197 -19.68 9.71 -14.02
N TYR A 198 -19.61 10.48 -15.11
CA TYR A 198 -20.23 10.12 -16.38
C TYR A 198 -19.57 8.89 -17.02
N ALA A 199 -18.23 8.84 -17.07
CA ALA A 199 -17.52 7.66 -17.55
C ALA A 199 -17.74 6.47 -16.60
N LEU A 200 -17.75 6.69 -15.29
CA LEU A 200 -17.99 5.62 -14.31
C LEU A 200 -19.35 4.96 -14.53
N LYS A 201 -20.41 5.74 -14.77
CA LYS A 201 -21.74 5.19 -15.09
C LYS A 201 -21.74 4.31 -16.34
N GLN A 202 -20.91 4.62 -17.33
CA GLN A 202 -20.80 3.82 -18.56
C GLN A 202 -20.01 2.53 -18.35
N THR A 203 -18.95 2.57 -17.54
CA THR A 203 -17.95 1.49 -17.45
C THR A 203 -18.09 0.61 -16.22
N ARG A 204 -18.84 1.03 -15.17
CA ARG A 204 -18.88 0.34 -13.87
C ARG A 204 -19.19 -1.16 -13.96
N LYS A 205 -20.06 -1.56 -14.89
CA LYS A 205 -20.41 -2.98 -15.13
C LYS A 205 -19.23 -3.79 -15.71
N ASP A 206 -18.36 -3.13 -16.47
CA ASP A 206 -17.23 -3.74 -17.17
C ASP A 206 -15.99 -3.79 -16.25
N LEU A 207 -15.91 -2.93 -15.22
CA LEU A 207 -14.88 -2.95 -14.17
C LEU A 207 -15.07 -4.14 -13.21
N THR A 208 -15.02 -5.36 -13.74
CA THR A 208 -15.37 -6.60 -13.04
C THR A 208 -14.48 -6.92 -11.83
N PHE A 209 -13.27 -6.36 -11.77
CA PHE A 209 -12.35 -6.50 -10.63
C PHE A 209 -12.84 -5.78 -9.37
N LEU A 210 -13.78 -4.82 -9.48
CA LEU A 210 -14.30 -4.07 -8.33
C LEU A 210 -14.97 -4.98 -7.28
N LYS A 211 -15.53 -6.14 -7.70
CA LYS A 211 -16.11 -7.13 -6.78
C LYS A 211 -15.09 -7.78 -5.83
N ASN A 212 -13.81 -7.64 -6.12
CA ASN A 212 -12.72 -8.17 -5.31
C ASN A 212 -12.22 -7.16 -4.27
N MET A 213 -12.72 -5.92 -4.28
CA MET A 213 -12.28 -4.82 -3.42
C MET A 213 -13.03 -4.81 -2.09
N ASP A 214 -12.29 -4.56 -1.01
CA ASP A 214 -12.82 -4.30 0.34
C ASP A 214 -13.31 -2.85 0.49
N GLY A 215 -12.83 -1.93 -0.33
CA GLY A 215 -13.24 -0.53 -0.35
C GLY A 215 -12.88 0.19 -1.65
N ILE A 216 -13.68 1.17 -2.04
CA ILE A 216 -13.55 1.88 -3.31
C ILE A 216 -13.77 3.37 -3.05
N ILE A 217 -12.84 4.20 -3.54
CA ILE A 217 -13.01 5.65 -3.65
C ILE A 217 -12.75 6.05 -5.10
N PHE A 218 -13.82 6.53 -5.74
CA PHE A 218 -13.72 7.33 -6.95
C PHE A 218 -13.81 8.81 -6.57
N SER A 219 -12.94 9.64 -7.14
CA SER A 219 -12.88 11.08 -6.86
C SER A 219 -14.23 11.77 -7.00
N CYS A 220 -15.01 11.42 -8.02
CA CYS A 220 -16.32 12.04 -8.28
C CYS A 220 -17.36 11.76 -7.19
N GLU A 221 -17.22 10.66 -6.45
CA GLU A 221 -18.14 10.29 -5.36
C GLU A 221 -17.81 11.03 -4.05
N VAL A 222 -16.60 11.60 -3.94
CA VAL A 222 -16.11 12.27 -2.73
C VAL A 222 -15.68 13.72 -2.96
N GLN A 223 -15.73 14.19 -4.21
CA GLN A 223 -15.36 15.55 -4.64
C GLN A 223 -13.93 15.97 -4.30
N GLN A 224 -13.01 15.00 -4.25
CA GLN A 224 -11.59 15.19 -3.93
C GLN A 224 -10.75 14.54 -5.03
N LEU A 225 -9.59 15.11 -5.36
CA LEU A 225 -8.71 14.59 -6.40
C LEU A 225 -7.35 14.19 -5.85
N LYS A 226 -6.74 13.14 -6.38
CA LYS A 226 -5.29 12.96 -6.28
C LYS A 226 -4.61 14.06 -7.13
N PRO A 227 -3.47 14.63 -6.69
CA PRO A 227 -2.66 14.27 -5.52
C PRO A 227 -3.01 15.05 -4.23
N GLU A 228 -4.22 15.59 -4.08
CA GLU A 228 -4.60 16.34 -2.88
C GLU A 228 -4.67 15.43 -1.66
N LYS A 229 -4.16 15.94 -0.54
CA LYS A 229 -4.08 15.20 0.72
C LYS A 229 -5.41 14.59 1.17
N ASP A 230 -6.49 15.33 0.99
CA ASP A 230 -7.83 15.00 1.49
C ASP A 230 -8.34 13.64 0.98
N ILE A 231 -8.05 13.27 -0.28
CA ILE A 231 -8.56 12.00 -0.84
C ILE A 231 -7.92 10.77 -0.18
N TYR A 232 -6.63 10.88 0.17
CA TYR A 232 -5.90 9.83 0.87
C TYR A 232 -6.35 9.75 2.32
N GLU A 233 -6.55 10.88 2.99
CA GLU A 233 -7.08 10.92 4.36
C GLU A 233 -8.50 10.35 4.42
N THR A 234 -9.34 10.63 3.42
CA THR A 234 -10.66 10.01 3.27
C THR A 234 -10.54 8.49 3.14
N LEU A 235 -9.60 7.97 2.34
CA LEU A 235 -9.37 6.53 2.21
C LEU A 235 -8.96 5.89 3.55
N LEU A 236 -7.94 6.46 4.19
CA LEU A 236 -7.42 5.94 5.45
C LEU A 236 -8.49 5.97 6.54
N GLY A 237 -9.21 7.08 6.67
CA GLY A 237 -10.27 7.27 7.67
C GLY A 237 -11.49 6.39 7.42
N ARG A 238 -12.01 6.35 6.20
CA ARG A 238 -13.24 5.62 5.84
C ARG A 238 -13.10 4.11 6.07
N TYR A 239 -11.92 3.55 5.80
CA TYR A 239 -11.68 2.11 5.91
C TYR A 239 -10.80 1.71 7.09
N GLY A 240 -10.42 2.67 7.95
CA GLY A 240 -9.58 2.42 9.12
C GLY A 240 -8.21 1.84 8.77
N LEU A 241 -7.62 2.29 7.65
CA LEU A 241 -6.34 1.80 7.18
C LEU A 241 -5.21 2.47 7.97
N LYS A 242 -4.16 1.69 8.25
CA LYS A 242 -2.89 2.23 8.72
C LYS A 242 -1.99 2.50 7.52
N ALA A 243 -1.46 3.71 7.42
CA ALA A 243 -0.65 4.12 6.29
C ALA A 243 0.59 3.22 6.17
N GLU A 244 1.25 2.93 7.30
CA GLU A 244 2.43 2.08 7.40
C GLU A 244 2.18 0.58 7.13
N GLU A 245 0.93 0.15 6.99
CA GLU A 245 0.56 -1.23 6.61
C GLU A 245 -0.04 -1.29 5.18
N SER A 246 0.05 -0.19 4.43
CA SER A 246 -0.60 -0.02 3.12
C SER A 246 0.40 0.33 2.03
N VAL A 247 0.21 -0.27 0.85
CA VAL A 247 0.93 0.10 -0.37
C VAL A 247 -0.04 0.62 -1.42
N PHE A 248 0.33 1.71 -2.11
CA PHE A 248 -0.41 2.33 -3.18
C PHE A 248 0.32 2.17 -4.52
N LEU A 249 -0.39 1.75 -5.56
CA LEU A 249 0.11 1.64 -6.93
C LEU A 249 -0.61 2.65 -7.81
N ASP A 250 0.17 3.55 -8.42
CA ASP A 250 -0.32 4.63 -9.29
C ASP A 250 0.73 4.93 -10.35
N ASP A 251 0.32 5.27 -11.57
CA ASP A 251 1.26 5.55 -12.67
C ASP A 251 1.91 6.94 -12.53
N ARG A 252 1.26 7.88 -11.84
CA ARG A 252 1.70 9.28 -11.72
C ARG A 252 2.59 9.47 -10.49
N ALA A 253 3.80 9.95 -10.72
CA ALA A 253 4.79 10.20 -9.67
C ALA A 253 4.28 11.14 -8.56
N GLU A 254 3.52 12.18 -8.93
CA GLU A 254 2.93 13.14 -7.98
C GLU A 254 1.90 12.50 -7.04
N ASN A 255 1.11 11.55 -7.52
CA ASN A 255 0.15 10.81 -6.71
C ASN A 255 0.87 9.87 -5.73
N CYS A 256 1.94 9.22 -6.19
CA CYS A 256 2.78 8.40 -5.31
C CYS A 256 3.46 9.26 -4.23
N GLU A 257 3.95 10.44 -4.58
CA GLU A 257 4.64 11.32 -3.65
C GLU A 257 3.70 11.85 -2.56
N ALA A 258 2.49 12.27 -2.93
CA ALA A 258 1.46 12.66 -1.96
C ALA A 258 1.11 11.52 -1.00
N ALA A 259 1.01 10.28 -1.50
CA ALA A 259 0.78 9.11 -0.65
C ALA A 259 1.94 8.87 0.34
N ARG A 260 3.20 9.00 -0.11
CA ARG A 260 4.39 8.87 0.75
C ARG A 260 4.44 9.92 1.85
N GLN A 261 4.04 11.15 1.57
CA GLN A 261 3.97 12.21 2.57
C GLN A 261 3.01 11.90 3.72
N LEU A 262 2.05 10.98 3.50
CA LEU A 262 1.11 10.49 4.50
C LEU A 262 1.52 9.16 5.15
N GLY A 263 2.73 8.67 4.85
CA GLY A 263 3.26 7.42 5.39
C GLY A 263 2.75 6.16 4.67
N ILE A 264 2.09 6.31 3.52
CA ILE A 264 1.67 5.18 2.69
C ILE A 264 2.87 4.77 1.81
N HIS A 265 3.20 3.48 1.77
CA HIS A 265 4.19 3.00 0.79
C HIS A 265 3.64 3.22 -0.62
N ALA A 266 4.43 3.74 -1.55
CA ALA A 266 3.95 3.97 -2.91
C ALA A 266 4.91 3.44 -3.97
N ILE A 267 4.36 2.67 -4.91
CA ILE A 267 5.03 2.14 -6.09
C ILE A 267 4.52 2.92 -7.29
N GLN A 268 5.43 3.58 -8.01
CA GLN A 268 5.07 4.15 -9.31
C GLN A 268 4.91 3.00 -10.30
N PHE A 269 3.70 2.83 -10.83
CA PHE A 269 3.37 1.74 -11.73
C PHE A 269 3.84 2.07 -13.14
N HIS A 270 4.73 1.24 -13.68
CA HIS A 270 5.15 1.33 -15.09
C HIS A 270 4.64 0.14 -15.89
N ASP A 271 4.76 -1.05 -15.32
CA ASP A 271 4.22 -2.28 -15.87
C ASP A 271 3.97 -3.31 -14.78
N PHE A 272 3.20 -4.33 -15.13
CA PHE A 272 2.81 -5.40 -14.22
C PHE A 272 4.00 -6.15 -13.60
N LYS A 273 5.06 -6.41 -14.38
CA LYS A 273 6.21 -7.20 -13.92
C LYS A 273 7.04 -6.39 -12.92
N GLN A 274 7.26 -5.10 -13.19
CA GLN A 274 7.92 -4.19 -12.27
C GLN A 274 7.12 -4.05 -10.97
N ALA A 275 5.82 -3.83 -11.06
CA ALA A 275 4.95 -3.71 -9.88
C ALA A 275 5.00 -4.96 -8.99
N VAL A 276 4.93 -6.17 -9.57
CA VAL A 276 5.05 -7.43 -8.82
C VAL A 276 6.41 -7.53 -8.12
N ALA A 277 7.52 -7.26 -8.82
CA ALA A 277 8.85 -7.32 -8.23
C ALA A 277 9.04 -6.32 -7.08
N GLU A 278 8.40 -5.16 -7.13
CA GLU A 278 8.42 -4.19 -6.03
C GLU A 278 7.53 -4.57 -4.86
N LEU A 279 6.34 -5.12 -5.14
CA LEU A 279 5.46 -5.69 -4.11
C LEU A 279 6.16 -6.83 -3.34
N GLU A 280 6.90 -7.69 -4.03
CA GLU A 280 7.67 -8.77 -3.41
C GLU A 280 8.71 -8.25 -2.40
N LYS A 281 9.37 -7.12 -2.70
CA LYS A 281 10.32 -6.45 -1.77
C LYS A 281 9.63 -5.97 -0.50
N LEU A 282 8.34 -5.67 -0.55
CA LEU A 282 7.51 -5.29 0.60
C LEU A 282 6.87 -6.51 1.29
N GLY A 283 7.22 -7.73 0.89
CA GLY A 283 6.69 -8.97 1.43
C GLY A 283 5.33 -9.38 0.88
N ILE A 284 4.85 -8.71 -0.18
CA ILE A 284 3.61 -9.05 -0.89
C ILE A 284 3.95 -10.06 -1.99
N LYS A 285 3.58 -11.32 -1.75
CA LYS A 285 3.80 -12.47 -2.66
C LYS A 285 2.58 -12.80 -3.52
#